data_AF-A0ABD5IN93-F1
#
_entry.id   AF-A0ABD5IN93-F1
#
_cell.length_a   1.000
_cell.length_b   1.000
_cell.length_c   1.000
_cell.angle_alpha   90.00
_cell.angle_beta   90.00
_cell.angle_gamma   90.00
#
_symmetry.space_group_name_H-M   'P 1'
#
loop_
_entity.id
_entity.type
_entity.pdbx_description
1 polymer ?
#
loop_
_entity_poly.entity_id
_entity_poly.type
_entity_poly.pdbx_seq_one_letter_code
_entity_poly.pdbx_strand_id
1 'polypeptide(L)' 'MSKIVPNSGKAVSLRNSRTGAPWVASFDYIRGRYRFEPVGNLRAIKRPFESLRIPPEFEPAGTH' A
#
# COMPACT_ATOMS: atom_id res chain seq x y z
N MET A 1 9.54 -16.34 -2.47
CA MET A 1 9.37 -14.92 -2.12
C MET A 1 8.05 -14.72 -1.39
N SER A 2 8.08 -14.20 -0.17
CA SER A 2 6.89 -13.63 0.48
C SER A 2 6.43 -12.39 -0.30
N LYS A 3 5.17 -12.34 -0.73
CA LYS A 3 4.62 -11.13 -1.35
C LYS A 3 4.25 -10.15 -0.25
N ILE A 4 4.78 -8.92 -0.33
CA ILE A 4 4.52 -7.84 0.65
C ILE A 4 3.01 -7.61 0.85
N VAL A 5 2.24 -7.60 -0.25
CA VAL A 5 0.77 -7.59 -0.21
C VAL A 5 0.27 -8.95 -0.72
N PRO A 6 -0.45 -9.73 0.11
CA PRO A 6 -0.94 -11.03 -0.29
C PRO A 6 -2.10 -10.89 -1.30
N ASN A 7 -2.20 -11.85 -2.20
CA ASN A 7 -3.28 -11.91 -3.19
C ASN A 7 -4.66 -12.27 -2.58
N SER A 8 -4.75 -12.46 -1.25
CA SER A 8 -5.97 -12.86 -0.53
C SER A 8 -6.93 -11.70 -0.25
N GLY A 9 -6.62 -10.48 -0.73
CA GLY A 9 -7.40 -9.27 -0.44
C GLY A 9 -7.14 -8.69 0.95
N LYS A 10 -6.29 -9.32 1.77
CA LYS A 10 -5.89 -8.75 3.06
C LYS A 10 -5.12 -7.43 2.85
N ALA A 11 -5.58 -6.42 3.56
CA ALA A 11 -4.91 -5.14 3.67
C ALA A 11 -3.62 -5.27 4.49
N VAL A 12 -2.55 -4.62 4.03
CA VAL A 12 -1.24 -4.58 4.69
C VAL A 12 -0.81 -3.14 4.85
N SER A 13 -0.27 -2.82 6.03
CA SER A 13 0.31 -1.51 6.32
C SER A 13 1.66 -1.36 5.62
N LEU A 14 1.77 -0.32 4.80
CA LEU A 14 2.97 0.08 4.08
C LEU A 14 3.39 1.49 4.47
N ARG A 15 4.62 1.83 4.15
CA ARG A 15 5.15 3.19 4.24
C ARG A 15 5.80 3.56 2.90
N ASN A 16 5.56 4.78 2.45
CA ASN A 16 6.30 5.33 1.32
C ASN A 16 7.69 5.74 1.81
N SER A 17 8.76 5.06 1.39
CA SER A 17 10.13 5.32 1.84
C SER A 17 10.62 6.71 1.45
N ARG A 18 10.14 7.25 0.32
CA ARG A 18 10.50 8.59 -0.16
C ARG A 18 9.86 9.71 0.65
N THR A 19 8.60 9.57 1.07
CA THR A 19 7.88 10.65 1.77
C THR A 19 7.63 10.36 3.25
N GLY A 20 7.96 9.17 3.72
CA GLY A 20 7.67 8.68 5.06
C GLY A 20 6.19 8.46 5.37
N ALA A 21 5.29 8.69 4.40
CA ALA A 21 3.84 8.66 4.62
C ALA A 21 3.33 7.21 4.81
N PRO A 22 2.41 6.97 5.76
CA PRO A 22 1.81 5.65 5.96
C PRO A 22 0.67 5.40 4.96
N TRP A 23 0.56 4.16 4.52
CA TRP A 23 -0.42 3.69 3.56
C TRP A 23 -0.94 2.32 3.95
N VAL A 24 -2.11 1.97 3.45
CA VAL A 24 -2.64 0.62 3.44
C VAL A 24 -2.74 0.18 1.99
N ALA A 25 -2.30 -1.06 1.72
CA ALA A 25 -2.41 -1.66 0.42
C ALA A 25 -3.13 -3.01 0.49
N SER A 26 -4.00 -3.26 -0.47
CA SER A 26 -4.68 -4.56 -0.64
C SER A 26 -4.69 -4.96 -2.11
N PHE A 27 -4.85 -6.26 -2.37
CA PHE A 27 -5.02 -6.78 -3.73
C PHE A 27 -6.51 -6.99 -4.03
N ASP A 28 -7.05 -6.23 -4.98
CA ASP A 28 -8.38 -6.43 -5.54
C ASP A 28 -8.30 -7.58 -6.56
N TYR A 29 -8.77 -8.76 -6.16
CA TYR A 29 -8.75 -9.96 -6.99
C TYR A 29 -9.75 -9.90 -8.16
N ILE A 30 -10.80 -9.08 -8.04
CA ILE A 30 -11.80 -8.91 -9.10
C ILE A 30 -11.18 -8.08 -10.23
N ARG A 31 -10.43 -7.04 -9.88
CA ARG A 31 -9.77 -6.14 -10.84
C ARG A 31 -8.34 -6.55 -11.20
N GLY A 32 -7.75 -7.49 -10.46
CA GLY A 32 -6.34 -7.89 -10.62
C GLY A 32 -5.35 -6.76 -10.31
N ARG A 33 -5.68 -5.85 -9.38
CA ARG A 33 -4.90 -4.64 -9.09
C ARG A 33 -4.62 -4.46 -7.62
N TYR A 34 -3.50 -3.82 -7.30
CA TYR A 34 -3.22 -3.33 -5.97
C TYR A 34 -3.89 -1.97 -5.77
N ARG A 35 -4.63 -1.83 -4.68
CA ARG A 35 -5.26 -0.58 -4.25
C ARG A 35 -4.46 0.00 -3.09
N PHE A 36 -4.13 1.28 -3.16
CA PHE A 36 -3.35 2.01 -2.17
C PHE A 36 -4.19 3.13 -1.58
N GLU A 37 -4.30 3.14 -0.26
CA GLU A 37 -5.05 4.15 0.49
C GLU A 37 -4.11 4.83 1.49
N PRO A 38 -4.04 6.18 1.51
CA PRO A 38 -3.26 6.89 2.51
C PRO A 38 -3.87 6.70 3.90
N VAL A 39 -3.04 6.61 4.93
CA VAL A 39 -3.50 6.49 6.32
C VAL A 39 -3.22 7.78 7.09
N GLY A 40 -4.15 8.17 7.95
CA GLY A 40 -3.98 9.27 8.88
C GLY A 40 -4.27 10.66 8.29
N ASN A 41 -4.13 11.67 9.14
CA ASN A 41 -4.55 13.04 8.89
C ASN A 41 -3.35 13.90 8.48
N LEU A 42 -2.66 13.51 7.41
CA LEU A 42 -1.52 14.28 6.91
C LEU A 42 -2.06 15.38 6.01
N ARG A 43 -1.65 16.64 6.24
CA ARG A 43 -1.96 17.81 5.38
C ARG A 43 -1.62 17.64 3.88
N ALA A 44 -1.01 16.51 3.50
CA ALA A 44 -0.66 16.11 2.15
C ALA A 44 -1.31 14.76 1.76
N ILE A 45 -2.60 14.52 2.11
CA ILE A 45 -3.32 13.30 1.70
C ILE A 45 -3.24 13.17 0.18
N LYS A 46 -2.39 12.24 -0.27
CA LYS A 46 -2.31 11.87 -1.68
C LYS A 46 -3.54 11.05 -2.00
N ARG A 47 -4.17 11.32 -3.13
CA ARG A 47 -5.37 10.61 -3.58
C ARG A 47 -5.10 9.10 -3.60
N PRO A 48 -6.04 8.26 -3.13
CA PRO A 48 -5.96 6.81 -3.33
C PRO A 48 -5.73 6.48 -4.81
N PHE A 49 -4.99 5.43 -5.07
CA PHE A 49 -4.70 5.01 -6.45
C PHE A 49 -4.61 3.49 -6.57
N GLU A 50 -4.67 3.02 -7.82
CA GLU A 50 -4.52 1.62 -8.18
C GLU A 50 -3.26 1.42 -9.03
N SER A 51 -2.64 0.26 -8.91
CA SER A 51 -1.49 -0.13 -9.73
C SER A 51 -1.48 -1.63 -10.01
N LEU A 52 -0.90 -2.03 -11.13
CA LEU A 52 -0.67 -3.44 -11.47
C LEU A 52 0.45 -4.07 -10.63
N ARG A 53 1.31 -3.25 -10.01
CA ARG A 53 2.45 -3.67 -9.19
C ARG A 53 2.56 -2.79 -7.96
N ILE A 54 3.18 -3.32 -6.90
CA ILE A 54 3.57 -2.50 -5.75
C ILE A 54 4.70 -1.58 -6.20
N PRO A 55 4.54 -0.24 -6.12
CA PRO A 55 5.60 0.68 -6.50
C PRO A 55 6.83 0.49 -5.59
N PRO A 56 8.05 0.63 -6.11
CA PRO A 56 9.29 0.29 -5.39
C PRO A 56 9.51 1.18 -4.16
N GLU A 57 8.90 2.35 -4.09
CA GLU A 57 8.96 3.23 -2.93
C GLU A 57 8.06 2.80 -1.77
N PHE A 58 7.29 1.71 -1.90
CA PHE A 58 6.46 1.19 -0.82
C PHE A 58 7.12 -0.01 -0.14
N GLU A 59 7.33 0.13 1.16
CA GLU A 59 7.93 -0.88 1.99
C GLU A 59 6.97 -1.27 3.12
N PRO A 60 7.05 -2.49 3.68
CA PRO A 60 6.29 -2.85 4.87
C PRO A 60 6.48 -1.81 5.97
N ALA A 61 5.37 -1.28 6.51
CA ALA A 61 5.44 -0.51 7.74
C ALA A 61 5.72 -1.52 8.86
N GLY A 62 7.00 -1.71 9.20
CA GLY A 62 7.42 -2.72 10.16
C GLY A 62 6.53 -2.73 11.40
N THR A 63 6.03 -3.91 11.76
CA THR A 63 5.49 -4.17 13.09
C THR A 63 6.68 -4.25 14.03
N HIS A 64 6.95 -3.17 14.77
CA HIS A 64 7.78 -3.23 15.97
C HIS A 64 7.05 -4.05 17.05
#